data_AF-A0A351QYL0-F1
#
_entry.id   AF-A0A351QYL0-F1
#
_cell.length_a   1.000
_cell.length_b   1.000
_cell.length_c   1.000
_cell.angle_alpha   90.00
_cell.angle_beta   90.00
_cell.angle_gamma   90.00
#
_symmetry.space_group_name_H-M   'P 1'
#
loop_
_entity.id
_entity.type
_entity.pdbx_description
1 polymer ?
#
loop_
_entity_poly.entity_id
_entity_poly.type
_entity_poly.pdbx_seq_one_letter_code
_entity_poly.pdbx_strand_id
1 'polypeptide(L)'
;MPETKSFWYQKGLGANHPHAQVEKQHPAPFSFQDVEQLILFFTKKGQKVLDPFSGTGSTIKACAVSNRIGVDIELSKHWYDL
;
A
#
# COMPACT_ATOMS: atom_id res chain seq x y z
N MET A 1 0.38 -1.49 -18.87
CA MET A 1 1.35 -0.76 -19.72
C MET A 1 2.71 -0.90 -19.07
N PRO A 2 3.82 -1.09 -19.80
CA PRO A 2 5.14 -1.09 -19.18
C PRO A 2 5.44 0.35 -18.72
N GLU A 3 5.44 0.56 -17.41
CA GLU A 3 5.71 1.87 -16.82
C GLU A 3 7.22 2.08 -16.74
N THR A 4 7.81 2.66 -17.79
CA THR A 4 9.26 2.95 -17.91
C THR A 4 9.66 4.32 -17.36
N LYS A 5 8.79 4.98 -16.59
CA LYS A 5 9.06 6.30 -16.01
C LYS A 5 9.57 6.13 -14.58
N SER A 6 10.65 6.84 -14.24
CA SER A 6 11.23 6.86 -12.89
C SER A 6 10.46 7.74 -11.90
N PHE A 7 9.31 8.29 -12.31
CA PHE A 7 8.44 9.13 -11.47
C PHE A 7 6.98 8.84 -11.81
N TRP A 8 6.12 8.92 -10.80
CA TRP A 8 4.68 8.74 -10.91
C TRP A 8 3.94 9.84 -10.14
N TYR A 9 2.73 10.16 -10.59
CA TYR A 9 1.79 10.98 -9.83
C TYR A 9 1.00 10.08 -8.89
N GLN A 10 0.84 10.51 -7.64
CA GLN A 10 0.07 9.77 -6.63
C GLN A 10 -1.35 9.52 -7.13
N LYS A 11 -1.77 8.25 -7.20
CA LYS A 11 -3.15 7.87 -7.52
C LYS A 11 -3.93 7.69 -6.22
N GLY A 12 -4.68 8.70 -5.80
CA GLY A 12 -5.59 8.59 -4.67
C GLY A 12 -6.86 7.81 -5.02
N LEU A 13 -7.57 7.30 -4.00
CA LEU A 13 -8.86 6.59 -4.17
C LEU A 13 -10.01 7.45 -4.72
N GLY A 14 -9.82 8.78 -4.82
CA GLY A 14 -10.85 9.75 -5.16
C GLY A 14 -11.70 10.16 -3.95
N ALA A 15 -12.15 11.42 -3.92
CA ALA A 15 -12.77 12.04 -2.75
C ALA A 15 -14.04 11.35 -2.22
N ASN A 16 -14.72 10.56 -3.06
CA ASN A 16 -16.00 9.91 -2.75
C ASN A 16 -15.90 8.41 -2.45
N HIS A 17 -14.70 7.84 -2.39
CA HIS A 17 -14.56 6.40 -2.13
C HIS A 17 -14.73 6.10 -0.63
N PRO A 18 -15.51 5.07 -0.23
CA PRO A 18 -15.79 4.79 1.18
C PRO A 18 -14.54 4.52 2.02
N HIS A 19 -13.48 3.97 1.42
CA HIS A 19 -12.18 3.77 2.09
C HIS A 19 -11.28 5.02 2.18
N ALA A 20 -11.65 6.12 1.52
CA ALA A 20 -10.89 7.38 1.60
C ALA A 20 -11.01 8.07 2.98
N GLN A 21 -11.98 7.66 3.81
CA GLN A 21 -12.14 8.18 5.17
C GLN A 21 -11.09 7.61 6.14
N VAL A 22 -10.68 6.35 5.97
CA VAL A 22 -9.60 5.72 6.77
C VAL A 22 -8.24 6.31 6.36
N GLU A 23 -8.02 6.50 5.05
CA GLU A 23 -6.85 7.22 4.52
C GLU A 23 -6.81 8.71 4.91
N LYS A 24 -7.87 9.31 5.45
CA LYS A 24 -7.83 10.70 5.95
C LYS A 24 -7.42 10.82 7.42
N GLN A 25 -7.47 9.72 8.18
CA GLN A 25 -7.14 9.74 9.60
C GLN A 25 -5.63 9.61 9.86
N HIS A 26 -4.89 9.09 8.89
CA HIS A 26 -3.43 9.07 8.93
C HIS A 26 -2.86 10.31 8.20
N PRO A 27 -1.85 10.98 8.74
CA PRO A 27 -1.27 12.19 8.13
C PRO A 27 -0.46 11.93 6.84
N ALA A 28 -0.07 10.68 6.59
CA ALA A 28 0.69 10.27 5.40
C ALA A 28 0.40 8.83 4.94
N PRO A 29 -0.83 8.45 4.59
CA PRO A 29 -1.12 7.14 4.03
C PRO A 29 -0.75 7.17 2.55
N PHE A 30 0.28 6.42 2.18
CA PHE A 30 0.51 6.14 0.77
C PHE A 30 -0.68 5.33 0.26
N SER A 31 -1.25 5.77 -0.87
CA SER A 31 -2.31 5.03 -1.55
C SER A 31 -1.81 3.62 -1.84
N PHE A 32 -2.60 2.62 -1.45
CA PHE A 32 -2.24 1.21 -1.73
C PHE A 32 -2.07 0.96 -3.24
N GLN A 33 -2.67 1.78 -4.11
CA GLN A 33 -2.51 1.70 -5.56
C GLN A 33 -1.11 2.10 -6.03
N ASP A 34 -0.48 3.04 -5.34
CA ASP A 34 0.89 3.44 -5.65
C ASP A 34 1.88 2.40 -5.12
N VAL A 35 1.61 1.85 -3.92
CA VAL A 35 2.38 0.73 -3.37
C VAL A 35 2.23 -0.54 -4.22
N GLU A 36 1.03 -0.82 -4.75
CA GLU A 36 0.77 -1.94 -5.65
C GLU A 36 1.62 -1.86 -6.92
N GLN A 37 1.79 -0.67 -7.51
CA GLN A 37 2.67 -0.49 -8.67
C GLN A 37 4.11 -0.93 -8.37
N LEU A 38 4.65 -0.56 -7.21
CA LEU A 38 5.98 -0.98 -6.76
C LEU A 38 6.04 -2.50 -6.56
N ILE A 39 5.06 -3.09 -5.87
CA ILE A 39 5.00 -4.54 -5.64
C ILE A 39 4.93 -5.31 -6.96
N LEU A 40 4.09 -4.88 -7.90
CA LEU A 40 3.95 -5.51 -9.20
C LEU A 40 5.24 -5.41 -10.03
N PHE A 41 5.97 -4.31 -9.90
CA PHE A 41 7.23 -4.09 -10.62
C PHE A 41 8.36 -4.96 -10.09
N PHE A 42 8.53 -5.03 -8.76
CA PHE A 42 9.66 -5.72 -8.14
C PHE A 42 9.39 -7.19 -7.80
N THR A 43 8.14 -7.66 -7.85
CA THR A 43 7.78 -9.02 -7.42
C THR A 43 6.88 -9.76 -8.40
N LYS A 44 6.98 -11.10 -8.37
CA LYS A 44 6.08 -12.02 -9.07
C LYS A 44 4.97 -12.51 -8.13
N LYS A 45 3.87 -13.02 -8.71
CA LYS A 45 2.77 -13.64 -7.97
C LYS A 45 3.31 -14.72 -7.01
N GLY A 46 2.81 -14.73 -5.78
CA GLY A 46 3.23 -15.68 -4.72
C GLY A 46 4.55 -15.35 -4.03
N GLN A 47 5.28 -14.31 -4.45
CA GLN A 47 6.46 -13.86 -3.71
C GLN A 47 6.09 -13.14 -2.41
N LYS A 48 7.09 -13.03 -1.53
CA LYS A 48 6.97 -12.43 -0.20
C LYS A 48 7.44 -10.98 -0.23
N VAL A 49 6.69 -10.09 0.42
CA VAL A 49 7.03 -8.67 0.59
C VAL A 49 7.11 -8.39 2.08
N LEU A 50 8.19 -7.74 2.51
CA LEU A 50 8.38 -7.31 3.89
C LEU A 50 8.27 -5.78 3.96
N ASP A 51 7.39 -5.30 4.83
CA ASP A 51 7.30 -3.88 5.19
C ASP A 51 7.59 -3.71 6.70
N PRO A 52 8.81 -3.28 7.09
CA PRO A 52 9.15 -3.14 8.49
C PRO A 52 8.49 -1.92 9.17
N PHE A 53 7.78 -1.06 8.44
CA PHE A 53 7.16 0.18 8.95
C PHE A 53 5.76 0.38 8.34
N SER A 54 4.82 -0.48 8.71
CA SER A 54 3.57 -0.62 7.96
C SER A 54 2.58 0.53 8.09
N GLY A 55 2.62 1.30 9.18
CA GLY A 55 1.67 2.36 9.46
C GLY A 55 0.23 1.85 9.47
N THR A 56 -0.52 2.14 8.41
CA THR A 56 -1.93 1.72 8.21
C THR A 56 -2.08 0.47 7.32
N GLY A 57 -0.99 -0.21 7.01
CA GLY A 57 -1.05 -1.50 6.31
C GLY A 57 -1.30 -1.43 4.79
N SER A 58 -1.03 -0.30 4.14
CA SER A 58 -1.16 -0.15 2.67
C SER A 58 -0.42 -1.25 1.90
N THR A 59 0.76 -1.67 2.37
CA THR A 59 1.57 -2.71 1.74
C THR A 59 0.90 -4.09 1.81
N ILE A 60 0.33 -4.46 2.95
CA ILE A 60 -0.41 -5.74 3.10
C ILE A 60 -1.64 -5.75 2.22
N LYS A 61 -2.39 -4.65 2.19
CA LYS A 61 -3.55 -4.50 1.31
C LYS A 61 -3.15 -4.67 -0.16
N ALA A 62 -2.09 -4.00 -0.58
CA ALA A 62 -1.56 -4.11 -1.94
C ALA A 62 -1.07 -5.54 -2.27
N CYS A 63 -0.44 -6.23 -1.31
CA CYS A 63 -0.08 -7.65 -1.47
C CYS A 63 -1.30 -8.55 -1.64
N ALA A 64 -2.35 -8.34 -0.84
CA ALA A 64 -3.56 -9.15 -0.88
C ALA A 64 -4.27 -9.05 -2.24
N VAL A 65 -4.48 -7.82 -2.76
CA VAL A 65 -5.12 -7.62 -4.07
C VAL A 65 -4.26 -8.12 -5.23
N SER A 66 -2.93 -8.04 -5.09
CA SER A 66 -2.00 -8.46 -6.13
C SER A 66 -1.59 -9.94 -6.01
N ASN A 67 -2.11 -10.73 -5.08
CA ASN A 67 -1.72 -12.14 -4.88
C ASN A 67 -0.23 -12.33 -4.50
N ARG A 68 0.28 -11.51 -3.58
CA ARG A 68 1.59 -11.67 -2.91
C ARG A 68 1.37 -11.98 -1.43
N ILE A 69 2.39 -12.51 -0.77
CA ILE A 69 2.37 -12.77 0.67
C ILE A 69 3.05 -11.57 1.35
N GLY A 70 2.26 -10.72 2.00
CA GLY A 70 2.79 -9.59 2.76
C GLY A 70 3.12 -9.98 4.20
N VAL A 71 4.22 -9.46 4.73
CA VAL A 71 4.55 -9.45 6.15
C VAL A 71 4.86 -8.01 6.52
N ASP A 72 4.24 -7.53 7.59
CA ASP A 72 4.45 -6.17 8.03
C ASP A 72 4.71 -6.08 9.54
N ILE A 73 5.34 -4.98 9.94
CA ILE A 73 5.67 -4.68 11.32
C ILE A 73 5.25 -3.24 11.60
N GLU A 74 4.47 -3.05 12.66
CA GLU A 74 4.10 -1.73 13.18
C GLU A 74 4.20 -1.79 14.70
N LEU A 75 4.90 -0.82 15.30
CA LEU A 75 5.13 -0.77 16.75
C LEU A 75 4.06 0.07 17.47
N SER A 76 3.51 1.07 16.77
CA SER A 76 2.46 1.92 17.28
C SER A 76 1.11 1.23 17.19
N LYS A 77 0.57 0.87 18.35
CA LYS A 77 -0.79 0.32 18.45
C LYS A 77 -1.85 1.26 17.83
N HIS A 78 -1.64 2.57 17.95
CA HIS A 78 -2.54 3.56 17.36
C HIS A 78 -2.67 3.42 15.85
N TRP A 79 -1.56 3.17 15.14
CA TRP A 79 -1.58 3.03 13.68
C TRP A 79 -2.04 1.65 13.23
N TYR A 80 -1.68 0.60 13.99
CA TYR A 80 -2.12 -0.77 13.73
C TYR A 80 -3.63 -0.97 13.85
N ASP A 81 -4.29 -0.28 14.78
CA ASP A 81 -5.73 -0.43 15.03
C ASP A 81 -6.62 0.37 14.03
N LEU A 82 -6.02 1.11 13.07
CA LEU A 82 -6.74 1.88 12.02
C LEU A 82 -7.00 1.05 10.77
#